data_AF-A0A2S2DFT6-F1
#
_entry.id   AF-A0A2S2DFT6-F1
#
_cell.length_a   1.000
_cell.length_b   1.000
_cell.length_c   1.000
_cell.angle_alpha   90.00
_cell.angle_beta   90.00
_cell.angle_gamma   90.00
#
_symmetry.space_group_name_H-M   'P 1'
#
loop_
_entity.id
_entity.type
_entity.pdbx_description
1 polymer ?
#
loop_
_entity_poly.entity_id
_entity_poly.type
_entity_poly.pdbx_seq_one_letter_code
_entity_poly.pdbx_strand_id
1 'polypeptide(L)' 'MTKPVKTRPATGHITPFGLRMQPELKERLEEAAHKAGRSLNAEVVDRLERSFGADVQPTDDEVEALLIKAVNLLRSKG' A
#
# COMPACT_ATOMS: atom_id res chain seq x y z
N MET A 1 3.69 -25.24 -1.89
CA MET A 1 4.38 -24.42 -2.91
C MET A 1 4.09 -22.96 -2.59
N THR A 2 5.03 -22.23 -2.00
CA THR A 2 4.88 -20.81 -1.69
C THR A 2 4.89 -20.00 -2.98
N LYS A 3 3.87 -19.16 -3.20
CA LYS A 3 3.82 -18.26 -4.37
C LYS A 3 4.99 -17.27 -4.29
N PRO A 4 5.67 -16.96 -5.41
CA PRO A 4 6.74 -15.99 -5.40
C PRO A 4 6.18 -14.61 -5.01
N VAL A 5 6.82 -13.96 -4.04
CA VAL A 5 6.55 -12.56 -3.70
C VAL A 5 6.94 -11.74 -4.94
N LYS A 6 5.95 -11.10 -5.58
CA LYS A 6 6.17 -10.23 -6.74
C LYS A 6 6.97 -9.00 -6.24
N THR A 7 8.29 -9.03 -6.37
CA THR A 7 9.13 -7.86 -6.07
C THR A 7 8.94 -6.83 -7.18
N ARG A 8 8.69 -5.56 -6.80
CA ARG A 8 8.56 -4.46 -7.77
C ARG A 8 9.90 -4.28 -8.53
N PRO A 9 9.87 -3.98 -9.82
CA PRO A 9 11.10 -3.71 -10.59
C PRO A 9 11.85 -2.49 -10.03
N ALA A 10 13.18 -2.49 -10.19
CA ALA A 10 14.04 -1.41 -9.70
C ALA A 10 13.75 -0.08 -10.42
N THR A 11 13.54 0.98 -9.64
CA THR A 11 13.15 2.30 -10.15
C THR A 11 14.33 3.18 -10.59
N GLY A 12 15.58 2.69 -10.47
CA GLY A 12 16.78 3.50 -10.76
C GLY A 12 16.93 3.98 -12.22
N HIS A 13 16.23 3.34 -13.15
CA HIS A 13 16.17 3.74 -14.56
C HIS A 13 15.09 4.80 -14.86
N ILE A 14 14.19 5.07 -13.90
CA ILE A 14 13.08 5.98 -14.07
C ILE A 14 13.57 7.40 -13.83
N THR A 15 13.33 8.29 -14.80
CA THR A 15 13.65 9.72 -14.64
C THR A 15 12.94 10.29 -13.41
N PRO A 16 13.63 11.01 -12.51
CA PRO A 16 13.03 11.57 -11.31
C PRO A 16 11.83 12.48 -11.62
N PHE A 17 10.77 12.37 -10.83
CA PHE A 17 9.63 13.28 -10.91
C PHE A 17 9.96 14.59 -10.21
N GLY A 18 10.00 15.69 -10.96
CA GLY A 18 10.32 17.04 -10.47
C GLY A 18 9.19 17.65 -9.64
N LEU A 19 8.93 17.10 -8.45
CA LEU A 19 7.88 17.56 -7.54
C LEU A 19 8.30 18.85 -6.81
N ARG A 20 7.48 19.90 -6.95
CA ARG A 20 7.59 21.12 -6.14
C ARG A 20 6.68 21.01 -4.93
N MET A 21 7.21 21.26 -3.74
CA MET A 21 6.45 21.24 -2.48
C MET A 21 6.94 22.33 -1.54
N GLN A 22 6.06 22.77 -0.64
CA GLN A 22 6.43 23.73 0.41
C GLN A 22 7.44 23.10 1.39
N PRO A 23 8.38 23.89 1.95
CA PRO A 23 9.42 23.37 2.84
C PRO A 23 8.87 22.58 4.03
N GLU A 24 7.79 23.05 4.64
CA GLU A 24 7.17 22.45 5.83
C GLU A 24 6.57 21.08 5.49
N LEU A 25 6.02 20.92 4.28
CA LEU A 25 5.53 19.62 3.81
C LEU A 25 6.68 18.64 3.57
N LYS A 26 7.79 19.12 3.01
CA LYS A 26 8.98 18.31 2.79
C LYS A 26 9.54 17.77 4.10
N GLU A 27 9.72 18.65 5.10
CA GLU A 27 10.23 18.27 6.42
C GLU A 27 9.33 17.22 7.09
N ARG A 28 8.01 17.41 7.06
CA ARG A 28 7.06 16.42 7.59
C ARG A 28 7.14 15.06 6.90
N LEU A 29 7.40 15.04 5.60
CA LEU A 29 7.59 13.79 4.84
C LEU A 29 8.94 13.13 5.15
N GLU A 30 10.00 13.91 5.32
CA GLU A 30 11.33 13.39 5.70
C GLU A 30 11.29 12.75 7.10
N GLU A 31 10.65 13.39 8.08
CA GLU A 31 10.46 12.80 9.39
C GLU A 31 9.66 11.49 9.35
N ALA A 32 8.58 11.46 8.56
CA ALA A 32 7.75 10.27 8.42
C ALA A 32 8.53 9.13 7.75
N ALA A 33 9.30 9.44 6.71
CA ALA A 33 10.16 8.49 6.01
C ALA A 33 11.21 7.90 6.96
N HIS A 34 11.85 8.74 7.78
CA HIS A 34 12.80 8.33 8.81
C HIS A 34 12.15 7.40 9.85
N LYS A 35 11.00 7.79 10.42
CA LYS A 35 10.25 6.97 11.39
C LYS A 35 9.84 5.62 10.82
N ALA A 36 9.55 5.56 9.52
CA ALA A 36 9.16 4.34 8.83
C ALA A 36 10.34 3.53 8.24
N GLY A 37 11.59 3.99 8.41
CA GLY A 37 12.78 3.29 7.90
C GLY A 37 12.84 3.18 6.38
N ARG A 38 12.31 4.17 5.64
CA ARG A 38 12.25 4.18 4.18
C ARG A 38 12.79 5.48 3.60
N SER A 39 13.12 5.49 2.31
CA SER A 39 13.54 6.71 1.62
C SER A 39 12.36 7.69 1.47
N LEU A 40 12.66 8.98 1.30
CA LEU A 40 11.64 10.00 1.03
C LEU A 40 10.78 9.63 -0.19
N ASN A 41 11.40 9.12 -1.26
CA ASN A 41 10.66 8.66 -2.44
C ASN A 41 9.70 7.51 -2.11
N ALA A 42 10.12 6.54 -1.29
CA ALA A 42 9.27 5.42 -0.87
C ALA A 42 8.12 5.87 0.04
N GLU A 43 8.31 6.89 0.88
CA GLU A 43 7.24 7.51 1.67
C GLU A 43 6.20 8.18 0.77
N VAL A 44 6.65 9.00 -0.19
CA VAL A 44 5.75 9.70 -1.13
C VAL A 44 4.94 8.70 -1.96
N VAL A 45 5.59 7.68 -2.53
CA VAL A 45 4.92 6.66 -3.34
C VAL A 45 3.89 5.88 -2.51
N ASP A 46 4.23 5.43 -1.31
CA ASP A 46 3.28 4.70 -0.45
C ASP A 46 2.05 5.54 -0.08
N ARG A 47 2.22 6.85 0.20
CA ARG A 47 1.07 7.74 0.46
C ARG A 47 0.18 7.90 -0.77
N LEU A 48 0.78 8.05 -1.95
CA LEU A 48 0.04 8.15 -3.21
C LEU A 48 -0.70 6.84 -3.49
N GLU A 49 -0.03 5.69 -3.40
CA GLU A 49 -0.65 4.36 -3.56
C GLU A 49 -1.82 4.18 -2.60
N ARG A 50 -1.66 4.56 -1.32
CA ARG A 50 -2.75 4.51 -0.33
C ARG A 50 -3.90 5.45 -0.68
N SER A 51 -3.62 6.62 -1.24
CA SER A 51 -4.69 7.54 -1.66
C SER A 51 -5.54 6.98 -2.80
N PHE A 52 -4.98 6.10 -3.64
CA PHE A 52 -5.76 5.37 -4.65
C PHE A 52 -6.37 4.08 -4.11
N GLY A 53 -5.75 3.47 -3.09
CA GLY A 53 -6.22 2.23 -2.47
C GLY A 53 -7.36 2.40 -1.46
N ALA A 54 -7.50 3.58 -0.85
CA ALA A 54 -8.61 3.89 0.06
C ALA A 54 -9.99 3.91 -0.64
N ASP A 55 -10.00 4.00 -1.98
CA ASP A 55 -11.21 3.95 -2.79
C ASP A 55 -11.55 2.52 -3.28
N VAL A 56 -10.69 1.53 -3.03
CA VAL A 56 -10.98 0.12 -3.35
C VAL A 56 -11.83 -0.46 -2.22
N GLN A 57 -13.11 -0.11 -2.21
CA GLN A 57 -14.08 -0.87 -1.44
C GLN A 57 -14.20 -2.26 -2.06
N PRO A 58 -14.18 -3.34 -1.25
CA PRO A 58 -14.47 -4.66 -1.77
C PRO A 58 -15.83 -4.63 -2.46
N THR A 59 -15.93 -5.28 -3.62
CA THR A 59 -17.22 -5.38 -4.29
C THR A 59 -18.18 -6.22 -3.44
N ASP A 60 -19.48 -6.07 -3.66
CA ASP A 60 -20.48 -6.88 -2.96
C ASP A 60 -20.19 -8.39 -3.12
N ASP A 61 -19.73 -8.82 -4.30
CA ASP A 61 -19.33 -10.21 -4.59
C ASP A 61 -18.11 -10.66 -3.74
N GLU A 62 -17.13 -9.77 -3.56
CA GLU A 62 -15.94 -10.06 -2.74
C GLU A 62 -16.29 -10.14 -1.25
N VAL A 63 -17.21 -9.28 -0.80
CA VAL A 63 -17.75 -9.30 0.56
C VAL A 63 -18.54 -10.59 0.80
N GLU A 64 -19.42 -10.97 -0.13
CA GLU A 64 -20.22 -12.20 -0.05
C GLU A 64 -19.32 -13.44 0.02
N ALA A 65 -18.30 -13.53 -0.84
CA ALA A 65 -17.34 -14.63 -0.82
C ALA A 65 -16.59 -14.75 0.52
N LEU A 66 -16.21 -13.60 1.12
CA LEU A 66 -15.58 -13.53 2.44
C LEU A 66 -16.52 -14.01 3.56
N LEU A 67 -17.79 -13.60 3.53
CA LEU A 67 -18.80 -14.00 4.50
C LEU A 67 -19.06 -15.51 4.45
N ILE A 68 -19.24 -16.08 3.25
CA ILE A 68 -19.43 -17.53 3.07
C ILE A 68 -18.24 -18.30 3.65
N LYS A 69 -17.01 -17.85 3.37
CA LYS A 69 -15.80 -18.47 3.89
C LYS A 69 -15.74 -18.41 5.42
N ALA A 70 -16.09 -17.28 6.02
CA ALA A 70 -16.10 -17.11 7.47
C ALA A 70 -17.13 -18.04 8.14
N VAL A 71 -18.35 -18.13 7.59
CA VAL A 71 -19.41 -19.03 8.08
C VAL A 71 -18.97 -20.48 8.02
N ASN A 72 -18.36 -20.92 6.93
CA ASN A 72 -17.86 -22.29 6.79
C ASN A 72 -16.75 -22.59 7.81
N LEU A 73 -15.86 -21.62 8.07
CA LEU A 73 -14.80 -21.78 9.06
C LEU A 73 -15.38 -21.97 10.47
N LEU A 74 -16.40 -21.19 10.83
CA LEU A 74 -17.08 -21.31 12.13
C LEU A 74 -17.77 -22.67 12.28
N ARG A 75 -18.42 -23.16 11.21
CA ARG A 75 -19.04 -24.49 11.19
C ARG A 75 -18.05 -25.64 11.28
N SER A 76 -16.81 -25.45 10.83
CA SER A 76 -15.77 -26.49 10.89
C SER A 76 -15.07 -26.61 12.25
N LYS A 77 -15.29 -25.65 13.15
CA LYS A 77 -14.65 -25.58 14.47
C LYS A 77 -15.56 -25.98 15.64
N GLY A 78 -16.84 -26.23 15.39
CA GLY A 78 -17.80 -26.76 16.36
C GLY A 78 -18.26 -28.15 15.94
#